data_AF-A0A1V6FX92-F1
#
_entry.id   AF-A0A1V6FX92-F1
#
_cell.length_a   1.000
_cell.length_b   1.000
_cell.length_c   1.000
_cell.angle_alpha   90.00
_cell.angle_beta   90.00
_cell.angle_gamma   90.00
#
_symmetry.space_group_name_H-M   'P 1'
#
loop_
_entity.id
_entity.type
_entity.pdbx_description
1 polymer ?
#
loop_
_entity_poly.entity_id
_entity_poly.type
_entity_poly.pdbx_seq_one_letter_code
_entity_poly.pdbx_strand_id
1 'polypeptide(L)'
;MQWVEENFQMPFRIFVTGSSAGGYGAIMGFPTIKEAYPDSQVYVLGDAANGIVGEDFQEDSIFNWDIQVPTWIPGFEAGYTPDMEISDVYLNIADYYTDSKLGQFTTAWDWNQTFFYYVMLNIDDPGSWETGWPAEWCSWNSKMLDYAYETADGAPNYRYYIAAGDYHTIMMSPEFYTEDSAGVSFAKWVKMMVNNPLNPHWGSPGGKWQNVECTDCLDPLPCP
;
A
#
# COMPACT_ATOMS: atom_id res chain seq x y z
N MET A 1 4.27 -8.74 -19.03
CA MET A 1 5.02 -9.87 -18.46
C MET A 1 5.88 -10.62 -19.46
N GLN A 2 5.43 -10.83 -20.71
CA GLN A 2 6.17 -11.54 -21.78
C GLN A 2 7.70 -11.31 -21.79
N TRP A 3 8.16 -10.05 -21.89
CA TRP A 3 9.60 -9.77 -21.94
C TRP A 3 10.35 -10.28 -20.69
N VAL A 4 9.76 -10.14 -19.50
CA VAL A 4 10.37 -10.62 -18.25
C VAL A 4 10.49 -12.15 -18.28
N GLU A 5 9.43 -12.85 -18.66
CA GLU A 5 9.41 -14.33 -18.76
C GLU A 5 10.40 -14.87 -19.79
N GLU A 6 10.58 -14.16 -20.91
CA GLU A 6 11.56 -14.50 -21.93
C GLU A 6 13.01 -14.33 -21.45
N ASN A 7 13.25 -13.46 -20.46
CA ASN A 7 14.61 -13.09 -20.01
C ASN A 7 14.99 -13.64 -18.63
N PHE A 8 14.03 -14.03 -17.79
CA PHE A 8 14.25 -14.52 -16.43
C PHE A 8 13.53 -15.85 -16.21
N GLN A 9 14.21 -16.97 -16.40
CA GLN A 9 13.53 -18.28 -16.40
C GLN A 9 13.16 -18.81 -15.00
N MET A 10 14.01 -18.59 -13.99
CA MET A 10 13.79 -19.12 -12.63
C MET A 10 14.33 -18.15 -11.56
N PRO A 11 13.76 -16.94 -11.42
CA PRO A 11 14.12 -16.04 -10.34
C PRO A 11 13.74 -16.65 -8.99
N PHE A 12 14.68 -16.80 -8.05
CA PHE A 12 14.35 -17.38 -6.74
C PHE A 12 13.48 -16.45 -5.87
N ARG A 13 13.74 -15.14 -5.96
CA ARG A 13 13.01 -14.10 -5.22
C ARG A 13 12.65 -12.96 -6.17
N ILE A 14 11.41 -12.50 -6.08
CA ILE A 14 10.90 -11.34 -6.80
C ILE A 14 10.35 -10.36 -5.77
N PHE A 15 10.75 -9.10 -5.85
CA PHE A 15 10.25 -8.03 -4.99
C PHE A 15 9.51 -7.02 -5.86
N VAL A 16 8.19 -7.05 -5.82
CA VAL A 16 7.30 -6.14 -6.54
C VAL A 16 7.09 -4.91 -5.69
N THR A 17 7.33 -3.72 -6.24
CA THR A 17 7.16 -2.48 -5.49
C THR A 17 6.91 -1.32 -6.44
N GLY A 18 6.34 -0.26 -5.89
CA GLY A 18 6.15 0.99 -6.58
C GLY A 18 5.76 2.07 -5.60
N SER A 19 6.02 3.31 -5.99
CA SER A 19 5.79 4.51 -5.19
C SER A 19 4.62 5.30 -5.75
N SER A 20 3.79 5.91 -4.88
CA SER A 20 2.64 6.72 -5.28
C SER A 20 1.66 5.90 -6.14
N ALA A 21 1.27 6.41 -7.31
CA ALA A 21 0.51 5.69 -8.34
C ALA A 21 1.10 4.28 -8.63
N GLY A 22 2.42 4.14 -8.59
CA GLY A 22 3.11 2.87 -8.80
C GLY A 22 2.87 1.84 -7.70
N GLY A 23 2.54 2.26 -6.47
CA GLY A 23 2.22 1.35 -5.38
C GLY A 23 0.90 0.61 -5.59
N TYR A 24 -0.12 1.31 -6.11
CA TYR A 24 -1.37 0.68 -6.54
C TYR A 24 -1.12 -0.29 -7.71
N GLY A 25 -0.31 0.11 -8.68
CA GLY A 25 0.09 -0.76 -9.79
C GLY A 25 0.87 -1.99 -9.33
N ALA A 26 1.70 -1.86 -8.29
CA ALA A 26 2.46 -2.97 -7.72
C ALA A 26 1.55 -4.03 -7.10
N ILE A 27 0.56 -3.63 -6.29
CA ILE A 27 -0.37 -4.57 -5.67
C ILE A 27 -1.34 -5.19 -6.69
N MET A 28 -1.89 -4.41 -7.61
CA MET A 28 -2.79 -4.95 -8.66
C MET A 28 -2.06 -5.85 -9.66
N GLY A 29 -0.78 -5.56 -9.95
CA GLY A 29 0.05 -6.36 -10.86
C GLY A 29 0.73 -7.57 -10.21
N PHE A 30 0.84 -7.59 -8.87
CA PHE A 30 1.49 -8.67 -8.12
C PHE A 30 0.93 -10.06 -8.46
N PRO A 31 -0.41 -10.27 -8.53
CA PRO A 31 -1.00 -11.57 -8.87
C PRO A 31 -0.54 -12.12 -10.21
N THR A 32 -0.47 -11.28 -11.26
CA THR A 32 0.04 -11.71 -12.58
C THR A 32 1.50 -12.14 -12.51
N ILE A 33 2.32 -11.48 -11.68
CA ILE A 33 3.73 -11.85 -11.47
C ILE A 33 3.85 -13.17 -10.71
N LYS A 34 3.01 -13.38 -9.68
CA LYS A 34 3.00 -14.62 -8.89
C LYS A 34 2.55 -15.82 -9.74
N GLU A 35 1.57 -15.65 -10.62
CA GLU A 35 1.13 -16.69 -11.57
C GLU A 35 2.18 -17.01 -12.64
N ALA A 36 2.94 -16.02 -13.10
CA ALA A 36 4.04 -16.25 -14.05
C ALA A 36 5.22 -17.02 -13.42
N TYR A 37 5.39 -16.92 -12.10
CA TYR A 37 6.49 -17.53 -11.36
C TYR A 37 6.00 -18.23 -10.07
N PRO A 38 5.24 -19.34 -10.20
CA PRO A 38 4.57 -19.96 -9.06
C PRO A 38 5.56 -20.49 -8.00
N ASP A 39 6.72 -20.97 -8.44
CA ASP A 39 7.79 -21.50 -7.57
C ASP A 39 8.67 -20.42 -6.92
N SER A 40 8.52 -19.16 -7.34
CA SER A 40 9.28 -18.04 -6.81
C SER A 40 8.70 -17.52 -5.50
N GLN A 41 9.58 -16.99 -4.66
CA GLN A 41 9.19 -16.22 -3.48
C GLN A 41 8.91 -14.79 -3.90
N VAL A 42 7.63 -14.45 -4.04
CA VAL A 42 7.19 -13.13 -4.51
C VAL A 42 6.71 -12.31 -3.32
N TYR A 43 7.21 -11.09 -3.23
CA TYR A 43 6.84 -10.10 -2.22
C TYR A 43 6.24 -8.90 -2.91
N VAL A 44 5.31 -8.20 -2.26
CA VAL A 44 4.86 -6.88 -2.72
C VAL A 44 4.94 -5.84 -1.61
N LEU A 45 5.45 -4.65 -1.94
CA LEU A 45 5.48 -3.49 -1.06
C LEU A 45 4.94 -2.26 -1.80
N GLY A 46 3.76 -1.79 -1.41
CA GLY A 46 3.22 -0.50 -1.84
C GLY A 46 3.83 0.63 -1.01
N ASP A 47 4.42 1.62 -1.68
CA ASP A 47 4.99 2.82 -1.04
C ASP A 47 4.10 4.03 -1.31
N ALA A 48 3.52 4.58 -0.24
CA ALA A 48 2.67 5.76 -0.24
C ALA A 48 1.49 5.60 -1.21
N ALA A 49 0.75 4.49 -1.08
CA ALA A 49 -0.38 4.11 -1.93
C ALA A 49 -1.61 3.74 -1.08
N ASN A 50 -1.88 4.56 -0.06
CA ASN A 50 -2.93 4.39 0.93
C ASN A 50 -4.10 5.33 0.63
N GLY A 51 -4.55 5.30 -0.62
CA GLY A 51 -5.58 6.20 -1.12
C GLY A 51 -6.93 5.96 -0.49
N ILE A 52 -7.58 7.06 -0.13
CA ILE A 52 -8.97 7.09 0.30
C ILE A 52 -9.75 7.73 -0.84
N VAL A 53 -10.79 7.06 -1.33
CA VAL A 53 -11.62 7.58 -2.42
C VAL A 53 -12.84 8.29 -1.81
N GLY A 54 -13.14 9.50 -2.30
CA GLY A 54 -14.37 10.20 -1.93
C GLY A 54 -15.58 9.63 -2.68
N GLU A 55 -16.77 9.65 -2.07
CA GLU A 55 -18.01 9.09 -2.64
C GLU A 55 -18.29 9.63 -4.05
N ASP A 56 -18.21 10.94 -4.26
CA ASP A 56 -18.46 11.56 -5.58
C ASP A 56 -17.49 11.08 -6.67
N PHE A 57 -16.22 10.80 -6.31
CA PHE A 57 -15.25 10.28 -7.27
C PHE A 57 -15.52 8.81 -7.63
N GLN A 58 -16.03 8.03 -6.68
CA GLN A 58 -16.44 6.64 -6.90
C GLN A 58 -17.62 6.57 -7.90
N GLU A 59 -18.56 7.50 -7.85
CA GLU A 59 -19.77 7.42 -8.69
C GLU A 59 -19.55 7.88 -10.14
N ASP A 60 -18.65 8.83 -10.41
CA ASP A 60 -18.56 9.46 -11.74
C ASP A 60 -17.19 9.32 -12.42
N SER A 61 -16.09 9.59 -11.70
CA SER A 61 -14.78 9.80 -12.33
C SER A 61 -13.97 8.52 -12.50
N ILE A 62 -14.18 7.52 -11.64
CA ILE A 62 -13.44 6.26 -11.64
C ILE A 62 -13.62 5.45 -12.93
N PHE A 63 -14.77 5.59 -13.60
CA PHE A 63 -15.12 4.87 -14.82
C PHE A 63 -14.29 5.28 -16.05
N ASN A 64 -13.53 6.37 -15.98
CA ASN A 64 -12.66 6.80 -17.07
C ASN A 64 -11.38 5.95 -17.22
N TRP A 65 -11.07 5.09 -16.23
CA TRP A 65 -9.76 4.46 -16.09
C TRP A 65 -9.75 2.97 -16.47
N ASP A 66 -10.91 2.36 -16.74
CA ASP A 66 -11.06 0.93 -17.06
C ASP A 66 -10.19 0.05 -16.14
N ILE A 67 -10.34 0.25 -14.83
CA ILE A 67 -9.48 -0.39 -13.83
C ILE A 67 -9.62 -1.91 -13.89
N GLN A 68 -8.49 -2.58 -14.03
CA GLN A 68 -8.43 -4.04 -14.07
C GLN A 68 -7.91 -4.60 -12.76
N VAL A 69 -8.66 -5.54 -12.22
CA VAL A 69 -8.29 -6.36 -11.05
C VAL A 69 -8.19 -7.83 -11.47
N PRO A 70 -7.42 -8.65 -10.75
CA PRO A 70 -7.24 -10.06 -11.08
C PRO A 70 -8.52 -10.87 -10.79
N THR A 71 -9.41 -10.95 -11.77
CA THR A 71 -10.78 -11.50 -11.64
C THR A 71 -10.87 -12.99 -11.25
N TRP A 72 -9.75 -13.70 -11.18
CA TRP A 72 -9.68 -15.07 -10.68
C TRP A 72 -9.57 -15.16 -9.15
N ILE A 73 -9.30 -14.04 -8.48
CA ILE A 73 -9.24 -13.94 -7.02
C ILE A 73 -10.66 -13.71 -6.49
N PRO A 74 -11.10 -14.48 -5.46
CA PRO A 74 -12.38 -14.23 -4.80
C PRO A 74 -12.50 -12.80 -4.29
N GLY A 75 -13.64 -12.17 -4.55
CA GLY A 75 -13.89 -10.74 -4.29
C GLY A 75 -13.70 -9.85 -5.52
N PHE A 76 -13.08 -10.34 -6.60
CA PHE A 76 -12.87 -9.59 -7.85
C PHE A 76 -13.58 -10.21 -9.06
N GLU A 77 -14.49 -11.16 -8.87
CA GLU A 77 -15.11 -11.90 -9.97
C GLU A 77 -15.88 -10.99 -10.94
N ALA A 78 -16.43 -9.88 -10.42
CA ALA A 78 -17.16 -8.88 -11.18
C ALA A 78 -16.24 -7.81 -11.82
N GLY A 79 -14.92 -7.90 -11.64
CA GLY A 79 -13.99 -6.83 -11.95
C GLY A 79 -13.92 -5.78 -10.84
N TYR A 80 -13.35 -4.61 -11.17
CA TYR A 80 -13.27 -3.49 -10.24
C TYR A 80 -14.65 -2.89 -10.04
N THR A 81 -15.01 -2.60 -8.79
CA THR A 81 -16.24 -1.89 -8.44
C THR A 81 -15.89 -0.60 -7.68
N PRO A 82 -16.66 0.48 -7.84
CA PRO A 82 -16.31 1.76 -7.20
C PRO A 82 -16.28 1.76 -5.67
N ASP A 83 -17.04 0.86 -5.05
CA ASP A 83 -17.10 0.64 -3.61
C ASP A 83 -15.88 -0.12 -3.07
N MET A 84 -15.02 -0.65 -3.95
CA MET A 84 -13.81 -1.35 -3.55
C MET A 84 -12.80 -0.38 -2.93
N GLU A 85 -12.40 -0.67 -1.70
CA GLU A 85 -11.38 0.08 -0.98
C GLU A 85 -10.00 -0.56 -1.18
N ILE A 86 -8.94 0.21 -0.91
CA ILE A 86 -7.59 -0.34 -1.00
C ILE A 86 -7.36 -1.46 0.04
N SER A 87 -8.07 -1.43 1.17
CA SER A 87 -8.12 -2.52 2.15
C SER A 87 -8.63 -3.82 1.52
N ASP A 88 -9.76 -3.79 0.80
CA ASP A 88 -10.31 -4.95 0.08
C ASP A 88 -9.29 -5.51 -0.92
N VAL A 89 -8.59 -4.63 -1.63
CA VAL A 89 -7.58 -5.05 -2.61
C VAL A 89 -6.47 -5.87 -1.94
N TYR A 90 -5.93 -5.36 -0.83
CA TYR A 90 -4.88 -6.06 -0.11
C TYR A 90 -5.40 -7.33 0.59
N LEU A 91 -6.59 -7.30 1.20
CA LEU A 91 -7.21 -8.44 1.87
C LEU A 91 -7.41 -9.60 0.90
N ASN A 92 -8.13 -9.37 -0.21
CA ASN A 92 -8.45 -10.43 -1.17
C ASN A 92 -7.18 -11.05 -1.78
N ILE A 93 -6.16 -10.22 -2.09
CA ILE A 93 -4.89 -10.72 -2.63
C ILE A 93 -4.09 -11.47 -1.57
N ALA A 94 -4.04 -10.98 -0.32
CA ALA A 94 -3.30 -11.61 0.76
C ALA A 94 -3.89 -12.98 1.14
N ASP A 95 -5.23 -13.07 1.18
CA ASP A 95 -5.97 -14.29 1.46
C ASP A 95 -5.81 -15.34 0.37
N TYR A 96 -5.68 -14.91 -0.89
CA TYR A 96 -5.43 -15.81 -2.01
C TYR A 96 -3.97 -16.32 -2.04
N TYR A 97 -3.00 -15.42 -1.87
CA TYR A 97 -1.56 -15.73 -1.91
C TYR A 97 -0.95 -15.81 -0.50
N THR A 98 -1.45 -16.77 0.28
CA THR A 98 -1.04 -17.00 1.68
C THR A 98 0.45 -17.31 1.87
N ASP A 99 1.17 -17.69 0.81
CA ASP A 99 2.61 -17.97 0.82
C ASP A 99 3.49 -16.73 0.58
N SER A 100 2.87 -15.61 0.24
CA SER A 100 3.53 -14.37 -0.13
C SER A 100 3.41 -13.33 0.99
N LYS A 101 4.33 -12.36 1.04
CA LYS A 101 4.28 -11.28 2.04
C LYS A 101 3.92 -9.97 1.37
N LEU A 102 2.97 -9.27 1.98
CA LEU A 102 2.44 -8.01 1.49
C LEU A 102 2.76 -6.90 2.48
N GLY A 103 3.44 -5.86 2.01
CA GLY A 103 3.82 -4.70 2.79
C GLY A 103 3.13 -3.44 2.27
N GLN A 104 2.80 -2.53 3.18
CA GLN A 104 2.50 -1.14 2.84
C GLN A 104 3.35 -0.19 3.68
N PHE A 105 3.82 0.88 3.04
CA PHE A 105 4.47 2.01 3.69
C PHE A 105 3.66 3.27 3.45
N THR A 106 3.49 4.09 4.48
CA THR A 106 3.01 5.47 4.35
C THR A 106 3.60 6.33 5.47
N THR A 107 3.61 7.65 5.27
CA THR A 107 3.72 8.59 6.39
C THR A 107 2.34 8.82 7.00
N ALA A 108 2.28 9.16 8.28
CA ALA A 108 1.03 9.39 9.00
C ALA A 108 0.24 10.56 8.39
N TRP A 109 0.93 11.50 7.74
CA TRP A 109 0.33 12.73 7.22
C TRP A 109 0.67 12.98 5.75
N ASP A 110 0.75 11.91 4.95
CA ASP A 110 1.13 11.98 3.53
C ASP A 110 0.38 13.11 2.80
N TRP A 111 1.14 14.15 2.45
CA TRP A 111 0.57 15.38 1.89
C TRP A 111 -0.10 15.12 0.54
N ASN A 112 0.46 14.21 -0.26
CA ASN A 112 -0.02 13.94 -1.61
C ASN A 112 -1.30 13.10 -1.56
N GLN A 113 -1.36 12.12 -0.67
CA GLN A 113 -2.58 11.34 -0.45
C GLN A 113 -3.72 12.21 0.09
N THR A 114 -3.42 13.10 1.04
CA THR A 114 -4.39 14.05 1.58
C THR A 114 -4.87 15.05 0.51
N PHE A 115 -3.95 15.54 -0.33
CA PHE A 115 -4.27 16.39 -1.48
C PHE A 115 -5.26 15.72 -2.44
N PHE A 116 -4.98 14.49 -2.87
CA PHE A 116 -5.89 13.80 -3.79
C PHE A 116 -7.23 13.45 -3.14
N TYR A 117 -7.23 13.11 -1.84
CA TYR A 117 -8.47 12.93 -1.10
C TYR A 117 -9.34 14.20 -1.12
N TYR A 118 -8.73 15.36 -0.84
CA TYR A 118 -9.42 16.65 -0.92
C TYR A 118 -9.93 16.98 -2.32
N VAL A 119 -9.12 16.75 -3.35
CA VAL A 119 -9.53 16.96 -4.76
C VAL A 119 -10.74 16.11 -5.10
N MET A 120 -10.76 14.84 -4.66
CA MET A 120 -11.90 13.94 -4.90
C MET A 120 -13.17 14.41 -4.18
N LEU A 121 -13.06 14.98 -2.97
CA LEU A 121 -14.19 15.56 -2.24
C LEU A 121 -14.70 16.90 -2.81
N ASN A 122 -13.85 17.61 -3.56
CA ASN A 122 -14.12 18.97 -4.04
C ASN A 122 -13.90 19.08 -5.55
N ILE A 123 -14.24 18.03 -6.31
CA ILE A 123 -13.91 17.92 -7.74
C ILE A 123 -14.55 19.06 -8.56
N ASP A 124 -15.69 19.59 -8.11
CA ASP A 124 -16.41 20.69 -8.75
C ASP A 124 -15.89 22.09 -8.36
N ASP A 125 -14.93 22.19 -7.45
CA ASP A 125 -14.31 23.44 -7.01
C ASP A 125 -12.78 23.44 -7.20
N PRO A 126 -12.30 23.49 -8.46
CA PRO A 126 -10.87 23.54 -8.75
C PRO A 126 -10.15 24.77 -8.15
N GLY A 127 -10.90 25.79 -7.73
CA GLY A 127 -10.33 26.97 -7.09
C GLY A 127 -9.79 26.71 -5.68
N SER A 128 -10.26 25.65 -5.00
CA SER A 128 -9.86 25.33 -3.63
C SER A 128 -8.75 24.28 -3.52
N TRP A 129 -8.50 23.50 -4.57
CA TRP A 129 -7.60 22.34 -4.57
C TRP A 129 -6.20 22.62 -4.00
N GLU A 130 -5.63 23.79 -4.29
CA GLU A 130 -4.26 24.14 -3.86
C GLU A 130 -4.14 24.55 -2.38
N THR A 131 -5.27 24.82 -1.71
CA THR A 131 -5.24 25.45 -0.36
C THR A 131 -6.09 24.76 0.68
N GLY A 132 -7.14 24.05 0.28
CA GLY A 132 -8.09 23.45 1.23
C GLY A 132 -7.68 22.08 1.76
N TRP A 133 -6.81 21.35 1.05
CA TRP A 133 -6.44 19.98 1.41
C TRP A 133 -5.87 19.76 2.82
N PRO A 134 -5.13 20.68 3.47
CA PRO A 134 -4.65 20.45 4.83
C PRO A 134 -5.77 20.26 5.85
N ALA A 135 -7.00 20.70 5.55
CA ALA A 135 -8.16 20.48 6.40
C ALA A 135 -8.57 19.01 6.52
N GLU A 136 -8.17 18.17 5.55
CA GLU A 136 -8.56 16.75 5.49
C GLU A 136 -7.52 15.81 6.09
N TRP A 137 -6.41 16.32 6.63
CA TRP A 137 -5.35 15.48 7.21
C TRP A 137 -5.89 14.47 8.24
N CYS A 138 -6.72 14.93 9.17
CA CYS A 138 -7.27 14.08 10.23
C CYS A 138 -8.28 13.06 9.69
N SER A 139 -9.13 13.48 8.73
CA SER A 139 -10.12 12.62 8.09
C SER A 139 -9.43 11.52 7.28
N TRP A 140 -8.46 11.89 6.46
CA TRP A 140 -7.65 10.96 5.68
C TRP A 140 -6.85 10.01 6.57
N ASN A 141 -6.14 10.54 7.59
CA ASN A 141 -5.34 9.72 8.50
C ASN A 141 -6.19 8.68 9.22
N SER A 142 -7.35 9.08 9.79
CA SER A 142 -8.25 8.14 10.46
C SER A 142 -8.68 6.99 9.55
N LYS A 143 -9.10 7.29 8.32
CA LYS A 143 -9.52 6.28 7.34
C LYS A 143 -8.37 5.40 6.87
N MET A 144 -7.20 5.99 6.67
CA MET A 144 -5.98 5.24 6.31
C MET A 144 -5.60 4.25 7.40
N LEU A 145 -5.69 4.65 8.68
CA LEU A 145 -5.46 3.78 9.82
C LEU A 145 -6.47 2.64 9.85
N ASP A 146 -7.77 2.94 9.67
CA ASP A 146 -8.82 1.93 9.63
C ASP A 146 -8.52 0.87 8.55
N TYR A 147 -8.20 1.28 7.32
CA TYR A 147 -7.86 0.36 6.23
C TYR A 147 -6.61 -0.47 6.53
N ALA A 148 -5.57 0.14 7.10
CA ALA A 148 -4.34 -0.56 7.45
C ALA A 148 -4.56 -1.59 8.57
N TYR A 149 -5.38 -1.24 9.57
CA TYR A 149 -5.71 -2.10 10.70
C TYR A 149 -6.64 -3.24 10.31
N GLU A 150 -7.68 -2.96 9.53
CA GLU A 150 -8.59 -3.97 8.99
C GLU A 150 -7.83 -4.99 8.14
N THR A 151 -6.97 -4.52 7.24
CA THR A 151 -6.14 -5.40 6.41
C THR A 151 -5.22 -6.27 7.28
N ALA A 152 -4.63 -5.70 8.33
CA ALA A 152 -3.76 -6.44 9.25
C ALA A 152 -4.49 -7.46 10.13
N ASP A 153 -5.75 -7.21 10.47
CA ASP A 153 -6.59 -8.14 11.23
C ASP A 153 -7.06 -9.30 10.36
N GLY A 154 -7.46 -9.00 9.11
CA GLY A 154 -7.92 -10.01 8.15
C GLY A 154 -6.81 -10.87 7.54
N ALA A 155 -5.63 -10.28 7.25
CA ALA A 155 -4.57 -10.94 6.49
C ALA A 155 -3.28 -11.20 7.32
N PRO A 156 -3.00 -12.44 7.74
CA PRO A 156 -1.87 -12.74 8.64
C PRO A 156 -0.48 -12.59 7.99
N ASN A 157 -0.40 -12.49 6.67
CA ASN A 157 0.80 -12.28 5.85
C ASN A 157 0.97 -10.82 5.35
N TYR A 158 0.09 -9.90 5.78
CA TYR A 158 0.18 -8.47 5.50
C TYR A 158 0.84 -7.71 6.66
N ARG A 159 1.68 -6.71 6.38
CA ARG A 159 2.19 -5.77 7.39
C ARG A 159 2.22 -4.33 6.89
N TYR A 160 2.02 -3.37 7.79
CA TYR A 160 2.20 -1.94 7.50
C TYR A 160 3.41 -1.34 8.22
N TYR A 161 3.93 -0.25 7.66
CA TYR A 161 4.87 0.68 8.27
C TYR A 161 4.31 2.10 8.14
N ILE A 162 3.96 2.72 9.27
CA ILE A 162 3.46 4.10 9.32
C ILE A 162 4.54 4.98 9.95
N ALA A 163 5.23 5.77 9.13
CA ALA A 163 6.25 6.72 9.57
C ALA A 163 5.63 8.02 10.09
N ALA A 164 6.36 8.76 10.91
CA ALA A 164 6.02 10.12 11.29
C ALA A 164 6.23 11.09 10.11
N GLY A 165 5.58 12.27 10.18
CA GLY A 165 5.71 13.33 9.19
C GLY A 165 4.75 13.18 8.01
N ASP A 166 5.03 13.92 6.94
CA ASP A 166 4.09 14.19 5.84
C ASP A 166 4.64 13.87 4.44
N TYR A 167 5.88 13.39 4.33
CA TYR A 167 6.55 13.23 3.04
C TYR A 167 5.96 12.10 2.16
N HIS A 168 6.27 12.21 0.86
CA HIS A 168 5.83 11.31 -0.20
C HIS A 168 6.96 11.22 -1.24
N THR A 169 7.69 10.12 -1.46
CA THR A 169 7.56 8.70 -1.03
C THR A 169 8.88 8.19 -0.43
N ILE A 170 9.06 6.90 -0.09
CA ILE A 170 10.30 6.38 0.54
C ILE A 170 11.24 5.56 -0.35
N MET A 171 10.76 4.77 -1.31
CA MET A 171 11.56 3.69 -1.94
C MET A 171 12.76 4.17 -2.78
N MET A 172 12.75 5.42 -3.24
CA MET A 172 13.82 6.02 -4.04
C MET A 172 14.46 7.24 -3.35
N SER A 173 14.29 7.36 -2.04
CA SER A 173 14.77 8.50 -1.28
C SER A 173 15.80 8.07 -0.21
N PRO A 174 16.65 9.00 0.29
CA PRO A 174 17.56 8.71 1.40
C PRO A 174 16.85 8.19 2.65
N GLU A 175 15.60 8.60 2.86
CA GLU A 175 14.74 8.22 3.98
C GLU A 175 14.56 6.70 4.07
N PHE A 176 14.68 5.94 2.97
CA PHE A 176 14.73 4.48 3.03
C PHE A 176 15.71 3.95 4.09
N TYR A 177 16.86 4.62 4.23
CA TYR A 177 17.94 4.23 5.14
C TYR A 177 17.92 4.97 6.48
N THR A 178 17.24 6.11 6.57
CA THR A 178 17.27 6.97 7.76
C THR A 178 15.96 6.99 8.55
N GLU A 179 14.84 6.60 7.93
CA GLU A 179 13.54 6.52 8.60
C GLU A 179 13.56 5.49 9.73
N ASP A 180 13.26 5.92 10.95
CA ASP A 180 13.24 5.11 12.16
C ASP A 180 12.18 5.51 13.20
N SER A 181 11.23 6.37 12.82
CA SER A 181 10.23 6.95 13.73
C SER A 181 9.25 5.92 14.31
N ALA A 182 9.05 4.79 13.63
CA ALA A 182 8.20 3.68 14.10
C ALA A 182 8.93 2.70 15.05
N GLY A 183 10.08 3.10 15.61
CA GLY A 183 10.88 2.29 16.55
C GLY A 183 11.71 1.16 15.92
N VAL A 184 11.50 0.88 14.62
CA VAL A 184 12.30 0.00 13.79
C VAL A 184 12.64 0.75 12.51
N SER A 185 13.92 0.80 12.11
CA SER A 185 14.26 1.48 10.86
C SER A 185 13.63 0.80 9.65
N PHE A 186 13.19 1.59 8.67
CA PHE A 186 12.49 1.08 7.49
C PHE A 186 13.33 0.04 6.73
N ALA A 187 14.62 0.33 6.47
CA ALA A 187 15.55 -0.62 5.87
C ALA A 187 15.63 -1.96 6.64
N LYS A 188 15.58 -1.93 7.98
CA LYS A 188 15.57 -3.14 8.80
C LYS A 188 14.24 -3.89 8.68
N TRP A 189 13.12 -3.18 8.63
CA TRP A 189 11.79 -3.76 8.45
C TRP A 189 11.65 -4.46 7.08
N VAL A 190 12.07 -3.83 5.98
CA VAL A 190 12.12 -4.45 4.64
C VAL A 190 13.07 -5.66 4.65
N LYS A 191 14.22 -5.55 5.33
CA LYS A 191 15.14 -6.68 5.49
C LYS A 191 14.50 -7.89 6.20
N MET A 192 13.61 -7.66 7.17
CA MET A 192 12.87 -8.73 7.86
C MET A 192 11.84 -9.40 6.95
N MET A 193 11.20 -8.64 6.06
CA MET A 193 10.27 -9.16 5.05
C MET A 193 10.97 -10.19 4.14
N VAL A 194 12.10 -9.81 3.53
CA VAL A 194 12.78 -10.59 2.49
C VAL A 194 13.69 -11.72 3.00
N ASN A 195 14.22 -11.62 4.22
CA ASN A 195 15.16 -12.63 4.75
C ASN A 195 14.49 -13.81 5.48
N ASN A 196 13.16 -13.90 5.48
CA ASN A 196 12.45 -15.10 5.93
C ASN A 196 11.44 -15.61 4.91
N PRO A 197 11.92 -16.12 3.76
CA PRO A 197 11.04 -16.54 2.66
C PRO A 197 10.07 -17.64 3.06
N LEU A 198 10.53 -18.63 3.82
CA LEU A 198 9.76 -19.86 4.09
C LEU A 198 8.71 -19.71 5.22
N ASN A 199 8.47 -18.48 5.68
CA ASN A 199 7.51 -18.24 6.74
C ASN A 199 6.67 -16.99 6.43
N PRO A 200 5.45 -17.18 5.91
CA PRO A 200 4.58 -16.05 5.57
C PRO A 200 4.10 -15.30 6.82
N HIS A 201 4.11 -15.96 7.99
CA HIS A 201 3.59 -15.39 9.24
C HIS A 201 4.67 -14.76 10.14
N TRP A 202 5.96 -15.04 9.91
CA TRP A 202 7.04 -14.65 10.82
C TRP A 202 8.27 -14.05 10.10
N GLY A 203 9.01 -13.15 10.77
CA GLY A 203 10.32 -12.66 10.33
C GLY A 203 11.45 -13.65 10.68
N SER A 204 12.69 -13.40 10.20
CA SER A 204 13.86 -14.29 10.34
C SER A 204 14.10 -14.76 11.78
N PRO A 205 14.89 -15.83 12.02
CA PRO A 205 15.34 -16.16 13.37
C PRO A 205 16.08 -14.95 13.98
N GLY A 206 15.43 -14.23 14.89
CA GLY A 206 15.91 -12.95 15.43
C GLY A 206 14.87 -11.83 15.59
N GLY A 207 13.65 -12.00 15.06
CA GLY A 207 12.54 -11.06 15.31
C GLY A 207 11.32 -11.28 14.41
N LYS A 208 10.14 -10.85 14.86
CA LYS A 208 8.89 -10.92 14.09
C LYS A 208 8.87 -9.75 13.08
N TRP A 209 8.50 -9.99 11.82
CA TRP A 209 8.10 -8.91 10.91
C TRP A 209 6.71 -8.45 11.36
N GLN A 210 6.61 -7.21 11.82
CA GLN A 210 5.49 -6.68 12.59
C GLN A 210 4.94 -5.43 11.95
N ASN A 211 3.69 -5.14 12.26
CA ASN A 211 3.10 -3.83 12.05
C ASN A 211 3.84 -2.84 12.95
N VAL A 212 4.26 -1.72 12.38
CA VAL A 212 4.94 -0.66 13.12
C VAL A 212 4.37 0.68 12.71
N GLU A 213 4.22 1.54 13.70
CA GLU A 213 3.69 2.90 13.54
C GLU A 213 4.45 3.86 14.46
N CYS A 214 4.56 5.11 14.05
CA CYS A 214 5.10 6.19 14.87
C CYS A 214 4.33 6.33 16.18
N THR A 215 5.04 6.56 17.30
CA THR A 215 4.40 6.91 18.58
C THR A 215 4.16 8.41 18.71
N ASP A 216 5.04 9.20 18.11
CA ASP A 216 4.90 10.64 17.92
C ASP A 216 4.95 10.88 16.41
N CYS A 217 3.78 10.98 15.80
CA CYS A 217 3.64 11.04 14.35
C CYS A 217 3.87 12.44 13.76
N LEU A 218 4.27 13.42 14.59
CA LEU A 218 4.49 14.81 14.18
C LEU A 218 3.23 15.43 13.55
N ASP A 219 2.14 15.41 14.32
CA ASP A 219 0.84 15.96 13.91
C ASP A 219 0.99 17.34 13.24
N PRO A 220 0.61 17.49 11.95
CA PRO A 220 0.86 18.71 11.20
C PRO A 220 -0.06 19.86 11.64
N LEU A 221 -1.24 19.57 12.21
CA LEU A 221 -2.19 20.56 12.71
C LEU A 221 -3.10 19.97 13.79
N PRO A 222 -3.50 20.74 14.83
CA PRO A 222 -4.42 20.22 15.84
C PRO A 222 -5.77 19.84 15.21
N CYS A 223 -6.08 18.54 15.22
CA CYS A 223 -7.37 18.00 14.80
C CYS A 223 -8.51 18.52 15.72
N PRO A 224 -9.67 18.93 15.16
CA PRO A 224 -10.81 19.42 15.93
C PRO A 224 -11.54 18.35 16.75
#